data_AF-A0A6B9YR52-F1
#
_entry.id   AF-A0A6B9YR52-F1
#
_cell.length_a   1.000
_cell.length_b   1.000
_cell.length_c   1.000
_cell.angle_alpha   90.00
_cell.angle_beta   90.00
_cell.angle_gamma   90.00
#
_symmetry.space_group_name_H-M   'P 1'
#
loop_
_entity.id
_entity.type
_entity.pdbx_description
1 polymer ?
#
loop_
_entity_poly.entity_id
_entity_poly.type
_entity_poly.pdbx_seq_one_letter_code
_entity_poly.pdbx_strand_id
1 'polypeptide(L)'
;MTGNIQGQPVNVKLALIQAGNQLSGSGCVGPKQYPLIGSVDGNRVAFAHDSEYQDQTFTILWTGTIEENGTITGRGNFQPIGLTGTFTASRSAAHA
;
A
#
# COMPACT_ATOMS: atom_id res chain seq x y z
N MET A 1 -6.93 -0.34 3.72
CA MET A 1 -6.12 0.89 3.58
C MET A 1 -7.01 1.98 3.03
N THR A 2 -6.98 3.15 3.64
CA THR A 2 -7.65 4.37 3.17
C THR A 2 -6.58 5.43 2.93
N GLY A 3 -6.78 6.29 1.96
CA GLY A 3 -5.81 7.33 1.64
C GLY A 3 -6.39 8.46 0.82
N ASN A 4 -5.56 9.46 0.55
CA ASN A 4 -5.89 10.60 -0.28
C ASN A 4 -4.74 10.90 -1.23
N ILE A 5 -5.05 11.02 -2.52
CA ILE A 5 -4.11 11.42 -3.56
C ILE A 5 -4.68 12.67 -4.21
N GLN A 6 -4.02 13.82 -4.04
CA GLN A 6 -4.47 15.10 -4.61
C GLN A 6 -5.96 15.43 -4.38
N GLY A 7 -6.49 15.13 -3.19
CA GLY A 7 -7.89 15.37 -2.85
C GLY A 7 -8.84 14.23 -3.22
N GLN A 8 -8.39 13.22 -3.97
CA GLN A 8 -9.19 12.06 -4.32
C GLN A 8 -9.06 10.97 -3.25
N PRO A 9 -10.17 10.52 -2.62
CA PRO A 9 -10.13 9.43 -1.65
C PRO A 9 -9.85 8.10 -2.36
N VAL A 10 -8.97 7.30 -1.76
CA VAL A 10 -8.62 5.97 -2.24
C VAL A 10 -8.87 4.94 -1.16
N ASN A 11 -9.52 3.84 -1.54
CA ASN A 11 -9.78 2.70 -0.67
C ASN A 11 -9.23 1.44 -1.33
N VAL A 12 -8.28 0.79 -0.66
CA VAL A 12 -7.58 -0.39 -1.16
C VAL A 12 -7.58 -1.47 -0.10
N LYS A 13 -7.85 -2.71 -0.49
CA LYS A 13 -7.63 -3.89 0.33
C LYS A 13 -6.27 -4.49 -0.03
N LEU A 14 -5.46 -4.77 0.99
CA LEU A 14 -4.16 -5.41 0.84
C LEU A 14 -4.22 -6.75 1.55
N ALA A 15 -3.76 -7.80 0.89
CA ALA A 15 -3.43 -9.08 1.51
C ALA A 15 -1.92 -9.15 1.62
N LEU A 16 -1.38 -9.18 2.83
CA LEU A 16 0.07 -9.14 3.10
C LEU A 16 0.49 -10.36 3.91
N ILE A 17 1.58 -10.99 3.49
CA ILE A 17 2.26 -12.08 4.17
C ILE A 17 3.67 -11.59 4.49
N GLN A 18 4.05 -11.70 5.77
CA GLN A 18 5.39 -11.34 6.23
C GLN A 18 6.20 -12.60 6.51
N ALA A 19 7.41 -12.67 5.94
CA ALA A 19 8.40 -13.70 6.22
C ALA A 19 9.71 -13.02 6.64
N GLY A 20 9.98 -13.00 7.95
CA GLY A 20 11.07 -12.19 8.51
C GLY A 20 10.88 -10.71 8.15
N ASN A 21 11.85 -10.13 7.45
CA ASN A 21 11.82 -8.72 7.05
C ASN A 21 11.20 -8.51 5.66
N GLN A 22 10.77 -9.57 4.96
CA GLN A 22 10.18 -9.46 3.63
C GLN A 22 8.66 -9.48 3.69
N LEU A 23 8.02 -8.67 2.86
CA LEU A 23 6.59 -8.66 2.61
C LEU A 23 6.31 -9.15 1.20
N SER A 24 5.30 -10.00 1.08
CA SER A 24 4.71 -10.43 -0.18
C SER A 24 3.20 -10.33 -0.08
N GLY A 25 2.51 -10.25 -1.21
CA GLY A 25 1.06 -10.19 -1.17
C GLY A 25 0.46 -9.63 -2.43
N SER A 26 -0.70 -9.02 -2.27
CA SER A 26 -1.42 -8.38 -3.36
C SER A 26 -2.28 -7.21 -2.89
N GLY A 27 -2.36 -6.17 -3.72
CA GLY A 27 -3.31 -5.08 -3.56
C GLY A 27 -4.48 -5.19 -4.53
N CYS A 28 -5.70 -4.98 -4.03
CA CYS A 28 -6.91 -4.92 -4.85
C CYS A 28 -7.30 -3.48 -5.12
N VAL A 29 -7.32 -3.08 -6.40
CA VAL A 29 -7.86 -1.81 -6.89
C VAL A 29 -9.08 -2.12 -7.75
N GLY A 30 -10.27 -2.01 -7.16
CA GLY A 30 -11.50 -2.51 -7.80
C GLY A 30 -11.46 -4.04 -8.00
N PRO A 31 -11.78 -4.58 -9.19
CA PRO A 31 -11.74 -6.02 -9.47
C PRO A 31 -10.33 -6.53 -9.81
N LYS A 32 -9.34 -5.64 -10.02
CA LYS A 32 -7.98 -6.02 -10.41
C LYS A 32 -7.12 -6.24 -9.16
N GLN A 33 -6.27 -7.28 -9.23
CA GLN A 33 -5.34 -7.65 -8.18
C GLN A 33 -3.91 -7.51 -8.72
N TYR A 34 -3.09 -6.75 -8.00
CA TYR A 34 -1.70 -6.53 -8.36
C TYR A 34 -0.78 -7.16 -7.32
N PRO A 35 0.26 -7.90 -7.74
CA PRO A 35 1.24 -8.43 -6.81
C PRO A 35 1.96 -7.29 -6.10
N LEU A 36 2.26 -7.51 -4.83
CA LEU A 36 2.93 -6.56 -3.96
C LEU A 36 4.15 -7.22 -3.35
N ILE A 37 5.27 -6.50 -3.40
CA ILE A 37 6.50 -6.86 -2.71
C ILE A 37 6.91 -5.73 -1.77
N GLY A 38 7.57 -6.06 -0.68
CA GLY A 38 8.02 -5.05 0.26
C GLY A 38 8.93 -5.61 1.35
N SER A 39 9.15 -4.78 2.35
CA SER A 39 9.96 -5.11 3.51
C SER A 39 9.52 -4.34 4.74
N VAL A 40 9.84 -4.90 5.91
CA VAL A 40 9.73 -4.25 7.21
C VAL A 40 11.13 -4.13 7.81
N ASP A 41 11.46 -2.94 8.30
CA ASP A 41 12.68 -2.64 9.03
C ASP A 41 12.31 -1.90 10.33
N GLY A 42 12.33 -2.63 11.45
CA GLY A 42 11.82 -2.13 12.73
C GLY A 42 10.36 -1.71 12.64
N ASN A 43 10.09 -0.43 12.87
CA ASN A 43 8.76 0.16 12.72
C ASN A 43 8.52 0.80 11.34
N ARG A 44 9.45 0.69 10.40
CA ARG A 44 9.27 1.18 9.02
C ARG A 44 8.81 0.06 8.11
N VAL A 45 7.90 0.40 7.23
CA VAL A 45 7.41 -0.50 6.18
C VAL A 45 7.53 0.19 4.83
N ALA A 46 7.97 -0.57 3.84
CA ALA A 46 8.01 -0.12 2.45
C ALA A 46 7.46 -1.24 1.55
N PHE A 47 6.57 -0.90 0.63
CA PHE A 47 6.07 -1.85 -0.35
C PHE A 47 5.71 -1.18 -1.66
N ALA A 48 5.77 -1.95 -2.73
CA ALA A 48 5.46 -1.50 -4.08
C ALA A 48 4.48 -2.45 -4.75
N HIS A 49 3.60 -1.89 -5.56
CA HIS A 49 2.79 -2.63 -6.50
C HIS A 49 2.49 -1.76 -7.72
N ASP A 50 2.21 -2.40 -8.85
CA ASP A 50 1.73 -1.71 -10.02
C ASP A 50 0.21 -1.45 -9.91
N SER A 51 -0.29 -0.53 -10.73
CA SER A 51 -1.71 -0.27 -10.90
C SER A 51 -1.94 0.30 -12.29
N GLU A 52 -3.03 -0.09 -12.93
CA GLU A 52 -3.49 0.52 -14.17
C GLU A 52 -4.58 1.55 -13.89
N TYR A 53 -4.45 2.74 -14.47
CA TYR A 53 -5.46 3.80 -14.45
C TYR A 53 -5.46 4.51 -15.81
N GLN A 54 -6.65 4.67 -16.42
CA GLN A 54 -6.80 5.26 -17.77
C GLN A 54 -5.83 4.64 -18.81
N ASP A 55 -5.74 3.31 -18.85
CA ASP A 55 -4.85 2.54 -19.73
C ASP A 55 -3.35 2.81 -19.58
N GLN A 56 -2.95 3.51 -18.51
CA GLN A 56 -1.56 3.72 -18.13
C GLN A 56 -1.20 2.86 -16.92
N THR A 57 -0.02 2.25 -16.95
CA THR A 57 0.54 1.53 -15.82
C THR A 57 1.36 2.48 -14.96
N PHE A 58 1.11 2.46 -13.66
CA PHE A 58 1.83 3.22 -12.65
C PHE A 58 2.44 2.27 -11.64
N THR A 59 3.67 2.53 -11.23
CA THR A 59 4.24 1.88 -10.05
C THR A 59 3.99 2.77 -8.85
N ILE A 60 3.37 2.21 -7.82
CA ILE A 60 3.06 2.93 -6.59
C ILE A 60 4.00 2.44 -5.50
N LEU A 61 4.84 3.36 -5.01
CA LEU A 61 5.78 3.13 -3.92
C LEU A 61 5.17 3.65 -2.62
N TRP A 62 4.93 2.76 -1.67
CA TRP A 62 4.41 3.09 -0.36
C TRP A 62 5.51 3.03 0.69
N THR A 63 5.62 4.07 1.50
CA THR A 63 6.47 4.09 2.69
C THR A 63 5.64 4.51 3.89
N GLY A 64 5.80 3.81 5.00
CA GLY A 64 5.02 4.07 6.20
C GLY A 64 5.72 3.67 7.49
N THR A 65 5.09 4.08 8.58
CA THR A 65 5.47 3.76 9.96
C THR A 65 4.37 2.89 10.56
N ILE A 66 4.77 1.80 11.19
CA ILE A 66 3.92 0.94 12.01
C ILE A 66 3.82 1.59 13.39
N GLU A 67 2.62 2.05 13.72
CA GLU A 67 2.28 2.65 15.01
C GLU A 67 2.09 1.58 16.08
N GLU A 68 2.11 1.98 17.37
CA GLU A 68 1.99 1.05 18.51
C GLU A 68 0.68 0.24 18.50
N ASN A 69 -0.40 0.81 17.97
CA ASN A 69 -1.70 0.13 17.83
C ASN A 69 -1.77 -0.80 16.60
N GLY A 70 -0.66 -0.97 15.87
CA GLY A 70 -0.57 -1.79 14.67
C GLY A 70 -1.17 -1.15 13.41
N THR A 71 -1.59 0.11 13.45
CA THR A 71 -1.90 0.86 12.23
C THR A 71 -0.61 1.24 11.52
N ILE A 72 -0.72 1.46 10.21
CA ILE A 72 0.38 1.94 9.38
C ILE A 72 -0.03 3.29 8.85
N THR A 73 0.76 4.32 9.10
CA THR A 73 0.57 5.64 8.50
C THR A 73 1.71 5.93 7.53
N GLY A 74 1.45 6.58 6.42
CA GLY A 74 2.50 6.75 5.43
C GLY A 74 2.14 7.58 4.20
N ARG A 75 3.03 7.50 3.22
CA ARG A 75 2.92 8.18 1.93
C ARG A 75 3.04 7.19 0.78
N GLY A 76 2.29 7.46 -0.28
CA GLY A 76 2.45 6.83 -1.59
C GLY A 76 3.09 7.79 -2.57
N ASN A 77 3.95 7.27 -3.43
CA ASN A 77 4.51 7.99 -4.58
C ASN A 77 4.19 7.21 -5.87
N PHE A 78 3.61 7.91 -6.83
CA PHE A 78 3.11 7.36 -8.08
C PHE A 78 4.10 7.69 -9.19
N GLN A 79 4.82 6.68 -9.67
CA GLN A 79 5.80 6.82 -10.73
C GLN A 79 5.20 6.48 -12.10
N PRO A 80 5.65 7.16 -13.18
CA PRO A 80 6.67 8.22 -13.21
C PRO A 80 6.13 9.64 -12.94
N ILE A 81 4.82 9.79 -12.71
CA ILE A 81 4.15 11.10 -12.65
C ILE A 81 4.47 11.94 -11.39
N GLY A 82 5.17 11.36 -10.40
CA GLY A 82 5.62 12.04 -9.20
C GLY A 82 4.51 12.48 -8.25
N LEU A 83 3.29 11.97 -8.43
CA LEU A 83 2.18 12.32 -7.55
C LEU A 83 2.36 11.65 -6.19
N THR A 84 2.08 12.39 -5.12
CA THR A 84 2.16 11.87 -3.76
C THR A 84 0.81 11.91 -3.07
N GLY A 85 0.56 10.89 -2.24
CA GLY A 85 -0.61 10.82 -1.37
C GLY A 85 -0.26 10.38 0.03
N THR A 86 -1.19 10.52 0.97
CA THR A 86 -1.08 9.94 2.32
C THR A 86 -2.01 8.75 2.45
N PHE A 87 -1.64 7.81 3.31
CA PHE A 87 -2.50 6.66 3.63
C PHE A 87 -2.45 6.29 5.11
N THR A 88 -3.52 5.64 5.54
CA THR A 88 -3.62 4.89 6.77
C THR A 88 -4.08 3.47 6.44
N ALA A 89 -3.34 2.46 6.87
CA ALA A 89 -3.75 1.08 6.80
C ALA A 89 -3.98 0.54 8.21
N SER A 90 -5.10 -0.13 8.41
CA SER A 90 -5.40 -0.89 9.62
C SER A 90 -5.62 -2.33 9.21
N ARG A 91 -5.26 -3.28 10.08
CA ARG A 91 -5.60 -4.68 9.89
C ARG A 91 -7.13 -4.79 9.84
N SER A 92 -7.67 -5.26 8.72
CA SER A 92 -9.07 -5.68 8.70
C SER A 92 -9.22 -6.87 9.64
N ALA A 93 -10.38 -7.00 10.30
CA ALA A 93 -10.68 -8.23 11.05
C ALA A 93 -10.27 -9.43 10.20
N ALA A 94 -9.43 -10.31 10.76
CA ALA A 94 -8.99 -11.50 10.06
C ALA A 94 -10.25 -12.23 9.57
N HIS A 95 -10.29 -12.61 8.30
CA HIS A 95 -11.18 -13.70 7.92
C HIS A 95 -10.66 -14.91 8.70
N ALA A 96 -11.40 -15.29 9.74
CA ALA A 96 -11.23 -16.54 10.46
C ALA A 96 -11.49 -17.72 9.52
#